data_AF-A2EZ66-F1
#
_entry.id   AF-A2EZ66-F1
#
_cell.length_a   1.000
_cell.length_b   1.000
_cell.length_c   1.000
_cell.angle_alpha   90.00
_cell.angle_beta   90.00
_cell.angle_gamma   90.00
#
_symmetry.space_group_name_H-M   'P 1'
#
loop_
_entity.id
_entity.type
_entity.pdbx_description
1 polymer ?
#
loop_
_entity_poly.entity_id
_entity_poly.type
_entity_poly.pdbx_seq_one_letter_code
_entity_poly.pdbx_strand_id
1 'polypeptide(L)'
;MIQHTTENLHLKFNKNEIDCMKEVDNNNIVRLYDYDYYDGSVYLMMEFCPTSLDKFIRKKRVLTREQLLKYSYGVLKSIKACHRFNVAHLDIKPANFLIDNYDRIRVCDFGFSAIHQDEHLEENCEGSVPFMPPEVILGHPHDPFKADVWAIGVTFFIMSTGKFPWEGDDRKTLCDNLLKEPPRTELIQCKDYAEVIEKCLAKDPNERPSIDELLELPLFKTPHFDFKPAHRNSMISHLRAMRHRSLPALIVSPVVCRSRTSL
;
A
#
# COMPACT_ATOMS: atom_id res chain seq x y z
N MET A 1 -19.11 -0.38 36.23
CA MET A 1 -19.07 0.59 35.11
C MET A 1 -17.82 0.42 34.22
N ILE A 2 -17.10 -0.72 34.27
CA ILE A 2 -15.83 -0.95 33.56
C ILE A 2 -15.98 -1.93 32.37
N GLN A 3 -17.08 -2.69 32.30
CA GLN A 3 -17.32 -3.66 31.21
C GLN A 3 -17.92 -3.04 29.93
N HIS A 4 -18.51 -1.84 29.99
CA HIS A 4 -19.19 -1.23 28.84
C HIS A 4 -18.26 -0.54 27.83
N THR A 5 -16.99 -0.28 28.17
CA THR A 5 -16.04 0.43 27.31
C THR A 5 -15.36 -0.50 26.31
N THR A 6 -15.10 -1.75 26.68
CA THR A 6 -14.41 -2.75 25.83
C THR A 6 -15.30 -3.23 24.69
N GLU A 7 -16.60 -3.43 24.94
CA GLU A 7 -17.57 -3.88 23.92
C GLU A 7 -17.77 -2.86 22.77
N ASN A 8 -17.64 -1.56 23.05
CA ASN A 8 -17.80 -0.51 22.04
C ASN A 8 -16.57 -0.30 21.13
N LEU A 9 -15.38 -0.74 21.56
CA LEU A 9 -14.15 -0.63 20.76
C LEU A 9 -14.06 -1.70 19.68
N HIS A 10 -14.58 -2.90 19.97
CA HIS A 10 -14.77 -3.95 18.96
C HIS A 10 -15.65 -3.51 17.78
N LEU A 11 -16.46 -2.46 17.94
CA LEU A 11 -17.34 -1.90 16.91
C LEU A 11 -16.73 -0.71 16.16
N LYS A 12 -15.71 -0.03 16.71
CA LYS A 12 -15.08 1.16 16.10
C LYS A 12 -13.78 0.90 15.35
N PHE A 13 -13.11 -0.20 15.67
CA PHE A 13 -11.91 -0.61 14.96
C PHE A 13 -12.30 -1.38 13.69
N ASN A 14 -11.67 -1.08 12.56
CA ASN A 14 -11.99 -1.73 11.30
C ASN A 14 -11.55 -3.20 11.38
N LYS A 15 -12.46 -4.11 11.76
CA LYS A 15 -12.18 -5.56 11.81
C LYS A 15 -11.63 -6.07 10.48
N ASN A 16 -12.05 -5.46 9.37
CA ASN A 16 -11.55 -5.79 8.04
C ASN A 16 -10.05 -5.59 7.92
N GLU A 17 -9.43 -4.65 8.64
CA GLU A 17 -7.97 -4.43 8.62
C GLU A 17 -7.24 -5.65 9.21
N ILE A 18 -7.64 -6.13 10.39
CA ILE A 18 -7.05 -7.32 11.02
C ILE A 18 -7.33 -8.57 10.18
N ASP A 19 -8.55 -8.70 9.66
CA ASP A 19 -8.93 -9.85 8.86
C ASP A 19 -8.13 -9.88 7.56
N CYS A 20 -7.95 -8.75 6.85
CA CYS A 20 -7.06 -8.65 5.70
C CYS A 20 -5.61 -9.02 6.06
N MET A 21 -5.07 -8.49 7.16
CA MET A 21 -3.70 -8.81 7.60
C MET A 21 -3.52 -10.29 7.96
N LYS A 22 -4.58 -10.98 8.42
CA LYS A 22 -4.55 -12.42 8.73
C LYS A 22 -4.70 -13.30 7.50
N GLU A 23 -5.60 -12.93 6.60
CA GLU A 23 -5.87 -13.68 5.37
C GLU A 23 -4.68 -13.63 4.40
N VAL A 24 -4.04 -12.45 4.28
CA VAL A 24 -2.94 -12.26 3.34
C VAL A 24 -1.57 -12.53 4.00
N ASP A 25 -1.27 -13.80 4.32
CA ASP A 25 0.06 -14.19 4.82
C ASP A 25 1.09 -14.30 3.68
N ASN A 26 1.68 -13.17 3.28
CA ASN A 26 2.72 -13.09 2.24
C ASN A 26 4.04 -12.48 2.74
N ASN A 27 5.18 -12.91 2.16
CA ASN A 27 6.52 -12.37 2.47
C ASN A 27 6.67 -10.87 2.18
N ASN A 28 5.71 -10.27 1.46
CA ASN A 28 5.70 -8.87 1.09
C ASN A 28 4.71 -8.02 1.89
N ILE A 29 4.12 -8.56 2.96
CA ILE A 29 3.21 -7.84 3.87
C ILE A 29 3.85 -7.74 5.25
N VAL A 30 3.60 -6.63 5.95
CA VAL A 30 4.01 -6.47 7.35
C VAL A 30 3.25 -7.47 8.20
N ARG A 31 3.99 -8.33 8.89
CA ARG A 31 3.38 -9.36 9.73
C ARG A 31 2.76 -8.75 10.98
N LEU A 32 1.49 -9.05 11.23
CA LEU A 32 0.86 -8.88 12.54
C LEU A 32 1.21 -10.10 13.41
N TYR A 33 1.87 -9.87 14.54
CA TYR A 33 2.19 -10.92 15.52
C TYR A 33 1.04 -11.14 16.49
N ASP A 34 0.48 -10.05 17.01
CA ASP A 34 -0.60 -10.04 17.98
C ASP A 34 -1.31 -8.68 17.98
N TYR A 35 -2.49 -8.60 18.62
CA TYR A 35 -3.17 -7.34 18.90
C TYR A 35 -3.89 -7.39 20.24
N ASP A 36 -3.98 -6.26 20.92
CA ASP A 36 -4.68 -6.16 22.21
C ASP A 36 -5.48 -4.87 22.32
N TYR A 37 -6.46 -4.84 23.22
CA TYR A 37 -7.26 -3.67 23.53
C TYR A 37 -6.90 -3.17 24.92
N TYR A 38 -6.45 -1.93 24.99
CA TYR A 38 -6.12 -1.30 26.27
C TYR A 38 -6.53 0.18 26.25
N ASP A 39 -7.17 0.62 27.33
CA ASP A 39 -7.55 2.03 27.57
C ASP A 39 -8.17 2.76 26.36
N GLY A 40 -9.23 2.20 25.77
CA GLY A 40 -9.89 2.88 24.65
C GLY A 40 -9.15 2.78 23.30
N SER A 41 -8.07 2.02 23.22
CA SER A 41 -7.21 1.93 22.04
C SER A 41 -6.94 0.47 21.64
N VAL A 42 -6.72 0.26 20.36
CA VAL A 42 -6.20 -1.02 19.85
C VAL A 42 -4.68 -0.91 19.78
N TYR A 43 -3.96 -1.97 20.08
CA TYR A 43 -2.51 -2.02 19.97
C TYR A 43 -2.16 -3.16 19.03
N LEU A 44 -1.48 -2.82 17.93
CA LEU A 44 -1.03 -3.81 16.95
C LEU A 44 0.46 -4.10 17.20
N MET A 45 0.80 -5.35 17.48
CA MET A 45 2.18 -5.82 17.58
C MET A 45 2.62 -6.33 16.20
N MET A 46 3.45 -5.56 15.50
CA MET A 46 3.81 -5.83 14.10
C MET A 46 5.31 -5.99 13.88
N GLU A 47 5.67 -6.58 12.73
CA GLU A 47 7.05 -6.62 12.21
C GLU A 47 7.65 -5.22 12.15
N PHE A 48 8.80 -5.04 12.83
CA PHE A 48 9.51 -3.78 12.82
C PHE A 48 10.23 -3.56 11.48
N CYS A 49 9.87 -2.48 10.80
CA CYS A 49 10.57 -1.97 9.63
C CYS A 49 11.23 -0.63 9.96
N PRO A 50 12.56 -0.46 9.78
CA PRO A 50 13.27 0.76 10.18
C PRO A 50 12.79 2.06 9.52
N THR A 51 12.23 1.98 8.29
CA THR A 51 11.77 3.16 7.55
C THR A 51 10.62 2.81 6.62
N SER A 52 9.82 3.82 6.27
CA SER A 52 8.90 3.80 5.14
C SER A 52 9.59 4.30 3.87
N LEU A 53 9.04 3.97 2.71
CA LEU A 53 9.58 4.33 1.40
C LEU A 53 9.51 5.85 1.17
N ASP A 54 8.48 6.54 1.65
CA ASP A 54 8.40 8.02 1.60
C ASP A 54 9.56 8.69 2.37
N LYS A 55 9.87 8.19 3.58
CA LYS A 55 11.01 8.66 4.39
C LYS A 55 12.33 8.35 3.70
N PHE A 56 12.45 7.19 3.07
CA PHE A 56 13.64 6.82 2.32
C PHE A 56 13.89 7.73 1.11
N ILE A 57 12.86 7.97 0.29
CA ILE A 57 12.92 8.88 -0.88
C ILE A 57 13.33 10.28 -0.44
N ARG A 58 12.67 10.83 0.59
CA ARG A 58 12.95 12.18 1.11
C ARG A 58 14.39 12.34 1.63
N LYS A 59 14.98 11.27 2.20
CA LYS A 59 16.38 11.27 2.67
C LYS A 59 17.40 11.15 1.53
N LYS A 60 17.15 10.27 0.55
CA LYS A 60 18.09 9.98 -0.54
C LYS A 60 18.01 10.99 -1.69
N ARG A 61 16.91 11.73 -1.81
CA ARG A 61 16.54 12.65 -2.91
C ARG A 61 16.38 11.98 -4.28
N VAL A 62 17.23 11.03 -4.66
CA VAL A 62 17.16 10.27 -5.93
C VAL A 62 17.51 8.80 -5.67
N LEU A 63 16.70 7.88 -6.19
CA LEU A 63 16.97 6.43 -6.16
C LEU A 63 17.86 6.04 -7.34
N THR A 64 18.77 5.08 -7.16
CA THR A 64 19.44 4.47 -8.31
C THR A 64 18.44 3.66 -9.13
N ARG A 65 18.72 3.41 -10.43
CA ARG A 65 17.87 2.54 -11.26
C ARG A 65 17.66 1.17 -10.61
N GLU A 66 18.71 0.58 -10.04
CA GLU A 66 18.61 -0.71 -9.34
C GLU A 66 17.64 -0.65 -8.16
N GLN A 67 17.75 0.38 -7.30
CA GLN A 67 16.85 0.55 -6.16
C GLN A 67 15.41 0.82 -6.60
N LEU A 68 15.24 1.66 -7.63
CA LEU A 68 13.94 1.96 -8.22
C LEU A 68 13.26 0.66 -8.67
N LEU A 69 13.93 -0.14 -9.51
CA LEU A 69 13.37 -1.39 -10.02
C LEU A 69 13.13 -2.43 -8.91
N LYS A 70 14.07 -2.55 -7.96
CA LYS A 70 13.96 -3.45 -6.81
C LYS A 70 12.71 -3.14 -5.97
N TYR A 71 12.54 -1.87 -5.59
CA TYR A 71 11.42 -1.47 -4.75
C TYR A 71 10.10 -1.51 -5.52
N SER A 72 10.09 -1.13 -6.79
CA SER A 72 8.90 -1.23 -7.64
C SER A 72 8.45 -2.68 -7.81
N TYR A 73 9.38 -3.61 -8.02
CA TYR A 73 9.08 -5.04 -8.01
C TYR A 73 8.51 -5.49 -6.67
N GLY A 74 9.08 -5.03 -5.55
CA GLY A 74 8.57 -5.30 -4.21
C GLY A 74 7.13 -4.79 -3.98
N VAL A 75 6.81 -3.58 -4.47
CA VAL A 75 5.46 -3.02 -4.46
C VAL A 75 4.50 -3.90 -5.26
N LEU A 76 4.84 -4.26 -6.51
CA LEU A 76 4.00 -5.13 -7.35
C LEU A 76 3.76 -6.49 -6.70
N LYS A 77 4.80 -7.10 -6.10
CA LYS A 77 4.68 -8.37 -5.38
C LYS A 77 3.77 -8.28 -4.16
N SER A 78 3.80 -7.16 -3.45
CA SER A 78 2.94 -6.89 -2.30
C SER A 78 1.47 -6.81 -2.74
N ILE A 79 1.19 -6.02 -3.77
CA ILE A 79 -0.19 -5.81 -4.25
C ILE A 79 -0.74 -7.04 -4.97
N LYS A 80 0.09 -7.77 -5.73
CA LYS A 80 -0.27 -9.08 -6.29
C LYS A 80 -0.71 -10.06 -5.20
N ALA A 81 -0.07 -10.01 -4.03
CA ALA A 81 -0.48 -10.85 -2.91
C ALA A 81 -1.89 -10.49 -2.47
N CYS A 82 -2.21 -9.20 -2.27
CA CYS A 82 -3.56 -8.75 -1.92
C CYS A 82 -4.60 -9.16 -2.99
N HIS A 83 -4.32 -8.85 -4.26
CA HIS A 83 -5.23 -9.13 -5.38
C HIS A 83 -5.53 -10.63 -5.52
N ARG A 84 -4.56 -11.51 -5.25
CA ARG A 84 -4.75 -12.97 -5.26
C ARG A 84 -5.77 -13.45 -4.22
N PHE A 85 -5.93 -12.74 -3.12
CA PHE A 85 -6.95 -13.00 -2.10
C PHE A 85 -8.22 -12.14 -2.30
N ASN A 86 -8.41 -11.56 -3.48
CA ASN A 86 -9.52 -10.67 -3.82
C ASN A 86 -9.63 -9.44 -2.92
N VAL A 87 -8.47 -8.94 -2.45
CA VAL A 87 -8.35 -7.73 -1.63
C VAL A 87 -7.69 -6.63 -2.44
N ALA A 88 -8.41 -5.53 -2.65
CA ALA A 88 -7.83 -4.28 -3.14
C ALA A 88 -7.31 -3.46 -1.96
N HIS A 89 -6.17 -2.78 -2.13
CA HIS A 89 -5.53 -2.04 -1.04
C HIS A 89 -6.14 -0.65 -0.85
N LEU A 90 -6.41 0.08 -1.94
CA LEU A 90 -7.11 1.37 -2.03
C LEU A 90 -6.42 2.59 -1.40
N ASP A 91 -5.42 2.40 -0.53
CA ASP A 91 -4.53 3.47 -0.05
C ASP A 91 -3.06 3.24 -0.42
N ILE A 92 -2.79 2.90 -1.69
CA ILE A 92 -1.42 2.72 -2.19
C ILE A 92 -0.71 4.07 -2.27
N LYS A 93 0.33 4.23 -1.46
CA LYS A 93 1.24 5.40 -1.45
C LYS A 93 2.59 5.04 -0.83
N PRO A 94 3.67 5.79 -1.10
CA PRO A 94 4.99 5.49 -0.54
C PRO A 94 5.06 5.38 1.00
N ALA A 95 4.13 6.01 1.74
CA ALA A 95 4.10 5.91 3.20
C ALA A 95 3.66 4.52 3.71
N ASN A 96 2.88 3.78 2.91
CA ASN A 96 2.32 2.48 3.27
C ASN A 96 3.20 1.30 2.80
N PHE A 97 4.35 1.60 2.19
CA PHE A 97 5.38 0.60 1.89
C PHE A 97 6.57 0.81 2.81
N LEU A 98 6.82 -0.16 3.69
CA LEU A 98 7.95 -0.17 4.61
C LEU A 98 9.14 -0.92 4.01
N ILE A 99 10.34 -0.57 4.45
CA ILE A 99 11.59 -1.24 4.10
C ILE A 99 12.08 -1.95 5.36
N ASP A 100 12.18 -3.27 5.29
CA ASP A 100 12.66 -4.09 6.41
C ASP A 100 14.20 -4.08 6.53
N ASN A 101 14.72 -4.74 7.57
CA ASN A 101 16.17 -4.81 7.83
C ASN A 101 16.98 -5.53 6.73
N TYR A 102 16.29 -6.20 5.79
CA TYR A 102 16.90 -6.89 4.66
C TYR A 102 16.73 -6.11 3.35
N ASP A 103 16.34 -4.84 3.44
CA ASP A 103 16.12 -3.95 2.32
C ASP A 103 15.01 -4.47 1.38
N ARG A 104 13.92 -5.02 1.95
CA ARG A 104 12.76 -5.53 1.20
C ARG A 104 11.53 -4.70 1.49
N ILE A 105 10.67 -4.55 0.47
CA ILE A 105 9.38 -3.88 0.59
C ILE A 105 8.37 -4.77 1.32
N ARG A 106 7.71 -4.18 2.31
CA ARG A 106 6.57 -4.73 3.05
C ARG A 106 5.42 -3.72 3.01
N VAL A 107 4.27 -4.09 2.46
CA VAL A 107 3.08 -3.24 2.53
C VAL A 107 2.45 -3.32 3.93
N CYS A 108 1.94 -2.19 4.42
CA CYS A 108 1.21 -2.05 5.67
C CYS A 108 -0.05 -1.20 5.48
N ASP A 109 -0.86 -1.08 6.54
CA ASP A 109 -2.01 -0.17 6.62
C ASP A 109 -3.14 -0.56 5.66
N PHE A 110 -3.91 -1.58 6.06
CA PHE A 110 -5.09 -2.08 5.34
C PHE A 110 -6.37 -1.38 5.81
N GLY A 111 -6.27 -0.18 6.41
CA GLY A 111 -7.40 0.53 7.01
C GLY A 111 -8.52 0.88 6.02
N PHE A 112 -8.19 0.94 4.73
CA PHE A 112 -9.10 1.18 3.60
C PHE A 112 -9.27 -0.04 2.69
N SER A 113 -8.68 -1.19 3.04
CA SER A 113 -8.76 -2.37 2.18
C SER A 113 -10.13 -3.04 2.30
N ALA A 114 -10.63 -3.54 1.18
CA ALA A 114 -11.92 -4.22 1.11
C ALA A 114 -11.76 -5.63 0.52
N ILE A 115 -12.40 -6.60 1.17
CA ILE A 115 -12.53 -7.97 0.66
C ILE A 115 -13.70 -7.99 -0.31
N HIS A 116 -13.42 -8.25 -1.57
CA HIS A 116 -14.43 -8.35 -2.60
C HIS A 116 -14.89 -9.81 -2.68
N GLN A 117 -16.19 -10.06 -2.79
CA GLN A 117 -16.72 -11.44 -2.96
C GLN A 117 -17.27 -11.70 -4.36
N ASP A 118 -17.44 -10.66 -5.19
CA ASP A 118 -17.83 -10.69 -6.61
C ASP A 118 -17.42 -9.34 -7.26
N GLU A 119 -17.55 -9.19 -8.60
CA GLU A 119 -17.22 -7.99 -9.42
C GLU A 119 -18.07 -6.72 -9.10
N HIS A 120 -18.33 -6.44 -7.83
CA HIS A 120 -19.05 -5.26 -7.40
C HIS A 120 -18.12 -4.05 -7.36
N LEU A 121 -18.48 -3.03 -8.16
CA LEU A 121 -17.79 -1.76 -8.24
C LEU A 121 -18.01 -0.94 -6.97
N GLU A 122 -16.97 -0.29 -6.46
CA GLU A 122 -17.06 0.52 -5.24
C GLU A 122 -17.60 1.94 -5.52
N GLU A 123 -18.43 2.46 -4.61
CA GLU A 123 -19.01 3.82 -4.68
C GLU A 123 -18.38 4.80 -3.66
N ASN A 124 -17.52 4.33 -2.75
CA ASN A 124 -16.98 5.15 -1.65
C ASN A 124 -15.64 5.80 -2.00
N CYS A 125 -15.55 7.13 -1.85
CA CYS A 125 -14.31 7.89 -2.09
C CYS A 125 -13.35 7.82 -0.88
N GLU A 126 -12.67 6.69 -0.72
CA GLU A 126 -11.66 6.50 0.33
C GLU A 126 -10.24 6.58 -0.27
N GLY A 127 -9.34 7.38 0.33
CA GLY A 127 -7.95 7.47 -0.12
C GLY A 127 -7.29 8.85 0.03
N SER A 128 -6.00 8.90 -0.33
CA SER A 128 -5.23 10.15 -0.37
C SER A 128 -5.41 10.82 -1.74
N VAL A 129 -6.05 11.99 -1.82
CA VAL A 129 -6.47 12.66 -3.08
C VAL A 129 -5.48 12.58 -4.26
N PRO A 130 -4.16 12.81 -4.10
CA PRO A 130 -3.22 12.74 -5.23
C PRO A 130 -3.07 11.35 -5.87
N PHE A 131 -3.52 10.29 -5.19
CA PHE A 131 -3.44 8.90 -5.62
C PHE A 131 -4.78 8.37 -6.14
N MET A 132 -5.86 9.15 -6.05
CA MET A 132 -7.18 8.74 -6.54
C MET A 132 -7.21 8.75 -8.08
N PRO A 133 -7.79 7.72 -8.71
CA PRO A 133 -7.95 7.70 -10.15
C PRO A 133 -9.11 8.61 -10.62
N PRO A 134 -9.17 8.97 -11.92
CA PRO A 134 -10.18 9.86 -12.49
C PRO A 134 -11.61 9.44 -12.18
N GLU A 135 -11.92 8.15 -12.33
CA GLU A 135 -13.25 7.59 -12.11
C GLU A 135 -13.71 7.71 -10.65
N VAL A 136 -12.80 7.60 -9.68
CA VAL A 136 -13.10 7.82 -8.25
C VAL A 136 -13.31 9.32 -7.98
N ILE A 137 -12.49 10.19 -8.57
CA ILE A 137 -12.65 11.65 -8.43
C ILE A 137 -14.01 12.11 -8.99
N LEU A 138 -14.48 11.48 -10.06
CA LEU A 138 -15.77 11.76 -10.69
C LEU A 138 -16.96 11.06 -10.01
N GLY A 139 -16.71 10.19 -9.02
CA GLY A 139 -17.76 9.44 -8.33
C GLY A 139 -18.44 8.38 -9.21
N HIS A 140 -17.72 7.83 -10.18
CA HIS A 140 -18.21 6.74 -11.01
C HIS A 140 -17.95 5.38 -10.33
N PRO A 141 -18.82 4.38 -10.55
CA PRO A 141 -18.51 3.00 -10.23
C PRO A 141 -17.20 2.59 -10.89
N HIS A 142 -16.32 1.94 -10.14
CA HIS A 142 -14.96 1.63 -10.60
C HIS A 142 -14.49 0.25 -10.14
N ASP A 143 -13.56 -0.31 -10.93
CA ASP A 143 -12.85 -1.53 -10.57
C ASP A 143 -11.76 -1.17 -9.54
N PRO A 144 -11.84 -1.71 -8.31
CA PRO A 144 -10.92 -1.39 -7.22
C PRO A 144 -9.48 -1.88 -7.50
N PHE A 145 -9.31 -2.97 -8.27
CA PHE A 145 -8.00 -3.47 -8.66
C PHE A 145 -7.34 -2.56 -9.71
N LYS A 146 -8.15 -1.97 -10.61
CA LYS A 146 -7.65 -0.96 -11.56
C LYS A 146 -7.36 0.38 -10.88
N ALA A 147 -8.06 0.72 -9.81
CA ALA A 147 -7.74 1.87 -8.97
C ALA A 147 -6.38 1.69 -8.27
N ASP A 148 -6.08 0.49 -7.75
CA ASP A 148 -4.76 0.17 -7.21
C ASP A 148 -3.64 0.36 -8.24
N VAL A 149 -3.84 -0.08 -9.50
CA VAL A 149 -2.85 0.09 -10.57
C VAL A 149 -2.55 1.57 -10.84
N TRP A 150 -3.57 2.42 -10.83
CA TRP A 150 -3.37 3.87 -10.95
C TRP A 150 -2.51 4.43 -9.81
N ALA A 151 -2.85 4.07 -8.57
CA ALA A 151 -2.11 4.52 -7.39
C ALA A 151 -0.66 4.00 -7.36
N ILE A 152 -0.40 2.81 -7.93
CA ILE A 152 0.96 2.31 -8.21
C ILE A 152 1.68 3.22 -9.20
N GLY A 153 1.02 3.63 -10.29
CA GLY A 153 1.58 4.58 -11.25
C GLY A 153 2.04 5.89 -10.59
N VAL A 154 1.19 6.46 -9.73
CA VAL A 154 1.53 7.67 -8.95
C VAL A 154 2.71 7.40 -8.00
N THR A 155 2.69 6.27 -7.30
CA THR A 155 3.77 5.85 -6.39
C THR A 155 5.11 5.70 -7.13
N PHE A 156 5.11 5.06 -8.30
CA PHE A 156 6.29 4.87 -9.14
C PHE A 156 6.83 6.18 -9.67
N PHE A 157 5.94 7.11 -10.05
CA PHE A 157 6.33 8.45 -10.43
C PHE A 157 7.06 9.16 -9.29
N ILE A 158 6.51 9.14 -8.07
CA ILE A 158 7.13 9.74 -6.88
C ILE A 158 8.48 9.09 -6.57
N MET A 159 8.59 7.76 -6.69
CA MET A 159 9.86 7.05 -6.47
C MET A 159 10.95 7.51 -7.44
N SER A 160 10.58 7.79 -8.69
CA SER A 160 11.54 8.18 -9.74
C SER A 160 11.92 9.67 -9.72
N THR A 161 11.01 10.55 -9.31
CA THR A 161 11.17 12.01 -9.43
C THR A 161 11.21 12.75 -8.09
N GLY A 162 10.69 12.14 -7.01
CA GLY A 162 10.41 12.80 -5.74
C GLY A 162 9.24 13.81 -5.79
N LYS A 163 8.47 13.85 -6.89
CA LYS A 163 7.37 14.80 -7.12
C LYS A 163 6.06 14.06 -7.45
N PHE A 164 4.95 14.78 -7.50
CA PHE A 164 3.68 14.25 -8.00
C PHE A 164 3.58 14.38 -9.54
N PRO A 165 2.84 13.48 -10.23
CA PRO A 165 2.69 13.53 -11.68
C PRO A 165 1.98 14.81 -12.15
N TRP A 166 1.05 15.32 -11.35
CA TRP A 166 0.35 16.58 -11.56
C TRP A 166 0.65 17.56 -10.42
N GLU A 167 0.56 18.85 -10.73
CA GLU A 167 0.67 19.95 -9.78
C GLU A 167 -0.67 20.66 -9.64
N GLY A 168 -0.87 21.34 -8.51
CA GLY A 168 -2.03 22.19 -8.27
C GLY A 168 -1.87 22.91 -6.94
N ASP A 169 -2.16 24.22 -6.93
CA ASP A 169 -2.03 25.06 -5.73
C ASP A 169 -3.07 24.71 -4.66
N ASP A 170 -4.17 24.08 -5.09
CA ASP A 170 -5.24 23.60 -4.24
C ASP A 170 -5.80 22.26 -4.77
N ARG A 171 -6.66 21.63 -3.97
CA ARG A 171 -7.28 20.33 -4.29
C ARG A 171 -8.04 20.35 -5.61
N LYS A 172 -8.82 21.40 -5.88
CA LYS A 172 -9.62 21.51 -7.09
C LYS A 172 -8.72 21.63 -8.31
N THR A 173 -7.73 22.52 -8.24
CA THR A 173 -6.74 22.71 -9.31
C THR A 173 -5.95 21.42 -9.59
N LEU A 174 -5.55 20.68 -8.54
CA LEU A 174 -4.89 19.39 -8.69
C LEU A 174 -5.79 18.37 -9.41
N CYS A 175 -7.06 18.24 -8.99
CA CYS A 175 -8.01 17.34 -9.64
C CYS A 175 -8.28 17.75 -11.10
N ASP A 176 -8.47 19.04 -11.36
CA ASP A 176 -8.69 19.55 -12.73
C ASP A 176 -7.51 19.21 -13.65
N ASN A 177 -6.27 19.42 -13.17
CA ASN A 177 -5.06 19.08 -13.92
C ASN A 177 -4.91 17.57 -14.09
N LEU A 178 -5.18 16.78 -13.05
CA LEU A 178 -5.20 15.33 -13.13
C LEU A 178 -6.21 14.84 -14.17
N LEU A 179 -7.39 15.45 -14.30
CA LEU A 179 -8.40 15.02 -15.26
C LEU A 179 -8.10 15.44 -16.70
N LYS A 180 -7.48 16.60 -16.92
CA LYS A 180 -7.31 17.20 -18.25
C LYS A 180 -5.93 17.00 -18.87
N GLU A 181 -4.89 17.01 -18.04
CA GLU A 181 -3.51 17.02 -18.50
C GLU A 181 -2.87 15.61 -18.44
N PRO A 182 -1.93 15.31 -19.36
CA PRO A 182 -1.12 14.11 -19.24
C PRO A 182 -0.23 14.18 -17.98
N PRO A 183 0.17 13.04 -17.40
CA PRO A 183 1.16 13.02 -16.34
C PRO A 183 2.51 13.56 -16.85
N ARG A 184 3.28 14.23 -15.99
CA ARG A 184 4.57 14.84 -16.34
C ARG A 184 5.74 13.84 -16.46
N THR A 185 5.56 12.82 -17.27
CA THR A 185 6.49 11.68 -17.42
C THR A 185 7.82 12.08 -18.06
N GLU A 186 7.90 13.26 -18.68
CA GLU A 186 9.14 13.88 -19.15
C GLU A 186 10.16 14.15 -18.01
N LEU A 187 9.70 14.18 -16.76
CA LEU A 187 10.57 14.32 -15.58
C LEU A 187 11.30 13.00 -15.22
N ILE A 188 10.89 11.87 -15.80
CA ILE A 188 11.44 10.55 -15.50
C ILE A 188 12.64 10.30 -16.41
N GLN A 189 13.83 10.12 -15.81
CA GLN A 189 15.07 9.86 -16.56
C GLN A 189 15.07 8.52 -17.31
N CYS A 190 14.31 7.56 -16.79
CA CYS A 190 14.30 6.16 -17.18
C CYS A 190 13.15 5.90 -18.16
N LYS A 191 13.41 5.94 -19.48
CA LYS A 191 12.34 5.93 -20.50
C LYS A 191 11.44 4.70 -20.45
N ASP A 192 12.01 3.50 -20.34
CA ASP A 192 11.26 2.25 -20.20
C ASP A 192 10.36 2.23 -18.94
N TYR A 193 10.80 2.87 -17.87
CA TYR A 193 10.02 3.02 -16.64
C TYR A 193 8.93 4.11 -16.78
N ALA A 194 9.20 5.17 -17.53
CA ALA A 194 8.21 6.19 -17.88
C ALA A 194 7.04 5.58 -18.67
N GLU A 195 7.32 4.74 -19.67
CA GLU A 195 6.30 4.03 -20.45
C GLU A 195 5.41 3.13 -19.57
N VAL A 196 5.98 2.49 -18.55
CA VAL A 196 5.19 1.72 -17.57
C VAL A 196 4.25 2.64 -16.78
N ILE A 197 4.77 3.77 -16.29
CA ILE A 197 3.97 4.73 -15.53
C ILE A 197 2.84 5.31 -16.38
N GLU A 198 3.09 5.64 -17.64
CA GLU A 198 2.07 6.15 -18.56
C GLU A 198 0.91 5.17 -18.72
N LYS A 199 1.21 3.87 -18.87
CA LYS A 199 0.18 2.83 -18.95
C LYS A 199 -0.60 2.68 -17.64
N CYS A 200 0.06 2.75 -16.50
CA CYS A 200 -0.62 2.72 -15.20
C CYS A 200 -1.53 3.94 -14.99
N LEU A 201 -1.14 5.10 -15.53
CA LEU A 201 -1.86 6.38 -15.41
C LEU A 201 -2.79 6.68 -16.59
N ALA A 202 -3.18 5.65 -17.35
CA ALA A 202 -4.22 5.77 -18.37
C ALA A 202 -5.55 6.19 -17.73
N LYS A 203 -6.24 7.15 -18.36
CA LYS A 203 -7.52 7.66 -17.84
C LYS A 203 -8.62 6.60 -17.92
N ASP A 204 -8.64 5.83 -19.00
CA ASP A 204 -9.50 4.65 -19.10
C ASP A 204 -8.92 3.51 -18.24
N PRO A 205 -9.65 3.01 -17.22
CA PRO A 205 -9.20 1.90 -16.40
C PRO A 205 -8.92 0.60 -17.19
N ASN A 206 -9.56 0.41 -18.35
CA ASN A 206 -9.38 -0.77 -19.18
C ASN A 206 -8.02 -0.79 -19.90
N GLU A 207 -7.44 0.38 -20.16
CA GLU A 207 -6.11 0.51 -20.75
C GLU A 207 -4.99 0.26 -19.75
N ARG A 208 -5.31 0.25 -18.44
CA ARG A 208 -4.32 -0.02 -17.39
C ARG A 208 -3.98 -1.52 -17.36
N PRO A 209 -2.69 -1.89 -17.30
CA PRO A 209 -2.29 -3.28 -17.19
C PRO A 209 -2.67 -3.87 -15.84
N SER A 210 -2.88 -5.18 -15.78
CA SER A 210 -2.93 -5.94 -14.53
C SER A 210 -1.55 -6.00 -13.86
N ILE A 211 -1.53 -6.32 -12.56
CA ILE A 211 -0.26 -6.53 -11.83
C ILE A 211 0.55 -7.69 -12.42
N ASP A 212 -0.12 -8.73 -12.93
CA ASP A 212 0.54 -9.85 -13.60
C ASP A 212 1.25 -9.40 -14.88
N GLU A 213 0.57 -8.63 -15.73
CA GLU A 213 1.18 -8.08 -16.95
C GLU A 213 2.37 -7.17 -16.63
N LEU A 214 2.27 -6.36 -15.58
CA LEU A 214 3.38 -5.52 -15.12
C LEU A 214 4.58 -6.36 -14.70
N LEU A 215 4.39 -7.41 -13.90
CA LEU A 215 5.47 -8.30 -13.44
C LEU A 215 6.13 -9.06 -14.60
N GLU A 216 5.40 -9.29 -15.70
CA GLU A 216 5.92 -9.97 -16.88
C GLU A 216 6.76 -9.06 -17.81
N LEU A 217 6.81 -7.75 -17.55
CA LEU A 217 7.63 -6.84 -18.34
C LEU A 217 9.13 -7.13 -18.17
N PRO A 218 9.94 -7.03 -19.24
CA PRO A 218 11.39 -7.26 -19.18
C PRO A 218 12.09 -6.42 -18.10
N LEU A 219 11.56 -5.21 -17.84
CA LEU A 219 12.04 -4.29 -16.82
C LEU A 219 12.05 -4.89 -15.41
N PHE A 220 11.11 -5.79 -15.11
CA PHE A 220 10.93 -6.40 -13.80
C PHE A 220 11.32 -7.90 -13.75
N LYS A 221 11.66 -8.51 -14.90
CA LYS A 221 12.08 -9.91 -15.02
C LYS A 221 13.56 -10.20 -14.69
N THR A 222 14.35 -9.18 -14.36
CA THR A 222 15.81 -9.31 -14.17
C THR A 222 16.15 -10.30 -13.03
N PRO A 223 17.09 -11.26 -13.20
CA PRO A 223 17.39 -12.33 -12.24
C PRO A 223 18.06 -11.87 -10.91
N HIS A 224 18.17 -10.57 -10.66
CA HIS A 224 18.80 -10.03 -9.44
C HIS A 224 17.85 -9.85 -8.25
N PHE A 225 16.54 -10.07 -8.44
CA PHE A 225 15.54 -9.82 -7.39
C PHE A 225 14.96 -11.09 -6.74
N ASP A 226 15.54 -12.27 -7.02
CA ASP A 226 15.26 -13.49 -6.27
C ASP A 226 15.83 -13.39 -4.86
N PHE A 227 15.12 -12.67 -4.00
CA PHE A 227 15.33 -12.72 -2.56
C PHE A 227 15.11 -14.16 -2.12
N LYS A 228 16.15 -14.80 -1.57
CA LYS A 228 16.01 -16.07 -0.85
C LYS A 228 14.82 -15.92 0.11
N PRO A 229 13.80 -16.80 0.04
CA PRO A 229 12.70 -16.73 0.98
C PRO A 229 13.30 -16.83 2.38
N ALA A 230 13.00 -15.84 3.22
CA ALA A 230 13.29 -15.99 4.64
C ALA A 230 12.55 -17.28 5.07
N HIS A 231 13.29 -18.25 5.60
CA HIS A 231 12.72 -19.49 6.09
C HIS A 231 11.58 -19.14 7.06
N ARG A 232 10.33 -19.32 6.61
CA ARG A 232 9.12 -19.17 7.45
C ARG A 232 9.03 -20.24 8.55
N ASN A 233 9.87 -21.27 8.48
CA ASN A 233 9.81 -22.39 9.40
C ASN A 233 10.58 -22.12 10.69
N SER A 234 9.85 -22.25 11.80
CA SER A 234 10.31 -22.30 13.20
C SER A 234 10.39 -20.98 13.97
N MET A 235 9.35 -20.13 13.89
CA MET A 235 9.11 -19.17 14.98
C MET A 235 7.81 -19.42 15.75
N ILE A 236 6.80 -20.09 15.21
CA ILE A 236 5.57 -20.41 15.96
C ILE A 236 5.81 -21.49 17.03
N SER A 237 6.64 -22.50 16.74
CA SER A 237 7.12 -23.47 17.74
C SER A 237 8.09 -22.84 18.75
N HIS A 238 8.85 -21.83 18.34
CA HIS A 238 9.78 -21.10 19.21
C HIS A 238 9.13 -19.98 20.03
N LEU A 239 7.99 -19.42 19.62
CA LEU A 239 7.26 -18.36 20.36
C LEU A 239 6.70 -18.90 21.69
N ARG A 240 6.33 -20.18 21.75
CA ARG A 240 5.98 -20.86 23.01
C ARG A 240 7.21 -21.17 23.89
N ALA A 241 8.41 -21.21 23.31
CA ALA A 241 9.66 -21.56 24.00
C ALA A 241 10.53 -20.34 24.38
N MET A 242 10.34 -19.18 23.75
CA MET A 242 11.18 -18.00 23.93
C MET A 242 10.50 -16.93 24.80
N ARG A 243 10.36 -17.21 26.09
CA ARG A 243 9.95 -16.22 27.11
C ARG A 243 11.01 -15.15 27.41
N HIS A 244 12.19 -15.20 26.79
CA HIS A 244 13.37 -14.40 27.22
C HIS A 244 14.24 -13.81 26.09
N ARG A 245 13.75 -13.63 24.86
CA ARG A 245 14.47 -12.84 23.84
C ARG A 245 13.59 -11.79 23.19
N SER A 246 14.01 -10.54 23.30
CA SER A 246 13.35 -9.35 22.75
C SER A 246 13.38 -9.39 21.22
N LEU A 247 12.24 -9.67 20.59
CA LEU A 247 12.06 -9.41 19.15
C LEU A 247 11.85 -7.90 18.97
N PRO A 248 12.42 -7.28 17.93
CA PRO A 248 12.07 -5.91 17.59
C PRO A 248 10.63 -5.91 17.07
N ALA A 249 9.69 -5.49 17.92
CA ALA A 249 8.29 -5.31 17.59
C ALA A 249 7.94 -3.82 17.73
N LEU A 250 7.18 -3.31 16.77
CA LEU A 250 6.58 -1.98 16.91
C LEU A 250 5.17 -2.16 17.49
N ILE A 251 4.87 -1.42 18.55
CA ILE A 251 3.52 -1.26 19.06
C ILE A 251 2.96 0.01 18.44
N VAL A 252 1.95 -0.14 17.59
CA VAL A 252 1.24 1.00 16.99
C VAL A 252 -0.15 1.10 17.62
N SER A 253 -0.50 2.29 18.10
CA SER A 253 -1.89 2.64 18.37
C SER A 253 -2.48 3.17 17.06
N PRO A 254 -3.42 2.47 16.42
CA PRO A 254 -4.16 3.05 15.32
C PRO A 254 -4.98 4.23 15.85
N VAL A 255 -5.17 5.23 14.99
CA VAL A 255 -6.05 6.35 15.30
C VAL A 255 -7.46 5.79 15.41
N VAL A 256 -8.07 5.87 16.60
CA VAL A 256 -9.50 5.57 16.77
C VAL A 256 -10.24 6.41 15.74
N CYS A 257 -10.95 5.73 14.83
CA CYS A 257 -11.79 6.37 13.82
C CYS A 257 -12.62 7.46 14.51
N ARG A 258 -12.27 8.73 14.29
CA ARG A 258 -13.07 9.83 14.82
C ARG A 258 -14.42 9.69 14.16
N SER A 259 -15.45 9.54 14.99
CA SER A 259 -16.84 9.40 14.58
C SER A 259 -17.15 10.29 13.39
N ARG A 260 -17.76 9.70 12.37
CA ARG A 260 -18.63 10.40 11.40
C ARG A 260 -19.58 11.29 12.20
N THR A 261 -19.26 12.57 12.32
CA THR A 261 -20.23 13.60 12.69
C THR A 261 -20.51 14.39 11.43
N SER A 262 -21.63 14.02 10.82
CA SER A 262 -22.53 14.85 10.02
C SER A 262 -22.24 16.35 10.01
N LEU A 263 -21.81 16.86 8.85
CA LEU A 263 -22.44 17.91 8.02
C LEU A 263 -21.43 18.45 7.01
#